data_AF-A0A0W8EYD0-F1
#
_entry.id   AF-A0A0W8EYD0-F1
#
_cell.length_a   1.000
_cell.length_b   1.000
_cell.length_c   1.000
_cell.angle_alpha   90.00
_cell.angle_beta   90.00
_cell.angle_gamma   90.00
#
_symmetry.space_group_name_H-M   'P 1'
#
loop_
_entity.id
_entity.type
_entity.pdbx_description
1 polymer ?
#
loop_
_entity_poly.entity_id
_entity_poly.type
_entity_poly.pdbx_seq_one_letter_code
_entity_poly.pdbx_strand_id
1 'polypeptide(L)'
;MNLSPAPGLLILLILGGIVIVGAVAGAAWYIRRSREDEPAPSLKGPLSWTPGPGSATPQPGIADISSRYQELVTAGDPASAARLLLHALIDRLFSPEKTMNPYSLTPRELAAHAAGEPYEAPLNSFTRGYEQIRYQGLAVGESDSLFAAWNDVLTLAGSRSP
;
A
#
# COMPACT_ATOMS: atom_id res chain seq x y z
N MET A 1 -10.33 -49.39 -38.40
CA MET A 1 -10.75 -48.90 -37.07
C MET A 1 -10.72 -47.38 -37.09
N ASN A 2 -11.87 -46.72 -37.08
CA ASN A 2 -11.99 -45.26 -37.10
C ASN A 2 -12.29 -44.81 -35.67
N LEU A 3 -11.27 -44.34 -34.95
CA LEU A 3 -11.41 -43.82 -33.58
C LEU A 3 -11.93 -42.38 -33.67
N SER A 4 -13.25 -42.22 -33.69
CA SER A 4 -13.86 -40.90 -33.55
C SER A 4 -13.61 -40.41 -32.12
N PRO A 5 -12.97 -39.25 -31.91
CA PRO A 5 -12.71 -38.76 -30.56
C PRO A 5 -14.05 -38.48 -29.86
N ALA A 6 -14.21 -39.01 -28.64
CA ALA A 6 -15.40 -38.78 -27.83
C ALA A 6 -15.60 -37.27 -27.60
N PRO A 7 -16.83 -36.73 -27.72
CA PRO A 7 -17.09 -35.29 -27.65
C PRO A 7 -16.61 -34.65 -26.34
N GLY A 8 -16.56 -35.42 -25.24
CA GLY A 8 -16.03 -34.96 -23.96
C GLY A 8 -14.53 -34.66 -23.97
N LEU A 9 -13.74 -35.34 -24.82
CA LEU A 9 -12.30 -35.15 -24.90
C LEU A 9 -11.94 -33.85 -25.63
N LEU A 10 -12.72 -33.49 -26.67
CA LEU A 10 -12.59 -32.19 -27.35
C LEU A 10 -12.95 -31.03 -26.41
N ILE A 11 -14.01 -31.16 -25.61
CA ILE A 11 -14.41 -30.13 -24.65
C ILE A 11 -13.34 -29.93 -23.57
N LEU A 12 -12.77 -31.01 -23.04
CA LEU A 12 -11.66 -30.96 -22.07
C LEU A 12 -10.40 -30.31 -22.64
N LEU A 13 -10.06 -30.59 -23.90
CA LEU A 13 -8.93 -29.96 -24.58
C LEU A 13 -9.16 -28.46 -24.83
N ILE A 14 -10.38 -28.05 -25.17
CA ILE A 14 -10.73 -26.64 -25.34
C ILE A 14 -10.66 -25.91 -24.00
N LEU A 15 -11.24 -26.47 -22.93
CA LEU A 15 -11.19 -25.87 -21.60
C LEU A 15 -9.74 -25.78 -21.06
N GLY A 16 -8.98 -26.86 -21.22
CA GLY A 16 -7.56 -26.90 -20.84
C GLY A 16 -6.73 -25.88 -21.63
N GLY A 17 -6.99 -25.76 -22.93
CA GLY A 17 -6.35 -24.76 -23.79
C GLY A 17 -6.60 -23.32 -23.33
N ILE A 18 -7.84 -22.98 -22.95
CA ILE A 18 -8.20 -21.63 -22.46
C ILE A 18 -7.47 -21.32 -21.14
N VAL A 19 -7.39 -22.27 -20.21
CA VAL A 19 -6.66 -22.09 -18.94
C VAL A 19 -5.16 -21.88 -19.18
N ILE A 20 -4.56 -22.67 -20.08
CA ILE A 20 -3.14 -22.53 -20.42
C ILE A 20 -2.85 -21.19 -21.09
N VAL A 21 -3.70 -20.76 -22.03
CA VAL A 21 -3.55 -19.45 -22.70
C VAL A 21 -3.71 -18.30 -21.70
N GLY A 22 -4.67 -18.38 -20.77
CA GLY A 22 -4.84 -17.41 -19.70
C GLY A 22 -3.63 -17.33 -18.77
N ALA A 23 -3.07 -18.48 -18.38
CA ALA A 23 -1.88 -18.55 -17.53
C ALA A 23 -0.63 -17.99 -18.24
N VAL A 24 -0.44 -18.30 -19.53
CA VAL A 24 0.68 -17.79 -20.33
C VAL A 24 0.54 -16.28 -20.54
N ALA A 25 -0.66 -15.79 -20.83
CA ALA A 25 -0.91 -14.36 -20.97
C ALA A 25 -0.71 -13.60 -19.64
N GLY A 26 -1.16 -14.16 -18.52
CA GLY A 26 -0.95 -13.60 -17.19
C GLY A 26 0.53 -13.58 -16.77
N ALA A 27 1.26 -14.66 -17.02
CA ALA A 27 2.70 -14.72 -16.77
C ALA A 27 3.48 -13.77 -17.68
N ALA A 28 3.13 -13.66 -18.95
CA ALA A 28 3.74 -12.71 -19.88
C ALA A 28 3.46 -11.26 -19.48
N TRP A 29 2.25 -10.94 -19.02
CA TRP A 29 1.90 -9.63 -18.47
C TRP A 29 2.67 -9.32 -17.19
N TYR A 30 2.77 -10.29 -16.27
CA TYR A 30 3.55 -10.16 -15.03
C TYR A 30 5.04 -9.92 -15.33
N ILE A 31 5.66 -10.71 -16.21
CA ILE A 31 7.07 -10.54 -16.61
C ILE A 31 7.29 -9.22 -17.34
N ARG A 32 6.36 -8.82 -18.22
CA ARG A 32 6.45 -7.53 -18.92
C ARG A 32 6.36 -6.35 -17.94
N ARG A 33 5.47 -6.43 -16.95
CA ARG A 33 5.39 -5.46 -15.86
C ARG A 33 6.71 -5.41 -15.06
N SER A 34 7.28 -6.57 -14.72
CA SER A 34 8.58 -6.63 -14.03
C SER A 34 9.77 -6.15 -14.87
N ARG A 35 9.67 -6.14 -16.21
CA ARG A 35 10.73 -5.64 -17.11
C ARG A 35 10.60 -4.16 -17.42
N GLU A 36 9.40 -3.60 -17.37
CA GLU A 36 9.20 -2.14 -17.44
C GLU A 36 9.68 -1.45 -16.13
N ASP A 37 9.90 -2.23 -15.05
CA ASP A 37 10.56 -1.82 -13.80
C ASP A 37 12.10 -1.90 -13.82
N GLU A 38 12.75 -2.29 -14.93
CA GLU A 38 14.22 -2.26 -15.04
C GLU A 38 14.71 -1.24 -16.08
N PRO A 39 14.80 0.05 -15.72
CA PRO A 39 15.92 0.86 -16.14
C PRO A 39 17.14 0.46 -15.30
N ALA A 40 18.23 0.13 -16.00
CA ALA A 40 19.57 0.01 -15.45
C ALA A 40 19.84 1.09 -14.38
N PRO A 41 20.55 0.76 -13.28
CA PRO A 41 20.77 1.69 -12.18
C PRO A 41 21.59 2.89 -12.67
N SER A 42 20.91 3.99 -13.00
CA SER A 42 21.54 5.29 -12.98
C SER A 42 21.80 5.62 -11.52
N LEU A 43 23.02 5.33 -11.09
CA LEU A 43 23.65 5.93 -9.91
C LEU A 43 23.44 7.45 -9.97
N LYS A 44 22.39 7.95 -9.31
CA LYS A 44 22.25 9.34 -8.82
C LYS A 44 20.98 9.44 -7.98
N GLY A 45 21.14 9.16 -6.70
CA GLY A 45 20.10 9.31 -5.67
C GLY A 45 20.25 8.21 -4.64
N PRO A 46 20.86 8.43 -3.46
CA PRO A 46 21.10 7.38 -2.50
C PRO A 46 19.78 6.98 -1.83
N LEU A 47 19.05 6.03 -2.42
CA LEU A 47 18.03 5.24 -1.73
C LEU A 47 18.72 4.03 -1.09
N SER A 48 19.54 4.32 -0.07
CA SER A 48 19.82 3.37 1.00
C SER A 48 19.12 3.93 2.22
N TRP A 49 17.85 3.58 2.41
CA TRP A 49 17.18 3.85 3.68
C TRP A 49 17.59 2.77 4.69
N THR A 50 18.90 2.71 4.93
CA THR A 50 19.45 2.17 6.17
C THR A 50 19.51 3.38 7.10
N PRO A 51 18.84 3.40 8.26
CA PRO A 51 19.01 4.48 9.22
C PRO A 51 20.47 4.45 9.70
N GLY A 52 21.33 5.21 9.04
CA GLY A 52 22.65 5.51 9.55
C GLY A 52 22.46 6.34 10.81
N PRO A 53 23.16 6.03 11.92
CA PRO A 53 23.05 6.81 13.12
C PRO A 53 23.58 8.23 12.82
N GLY A 54 22.67 9.19 12.64
CA GLY A 54 23.00 10.61 12.49
C GLY A 54 22.57 11.33 11.22
N SER A 55 21.84 10.72 10.27
CA SER A 55 21.32 11.48 9.11
C SER A 55 19.91 12.00 9.35
N ALA A 56 19.79 13.27 9.74
CA ALA A 56 18.53 14.01 9.74
C ALA A 56 18.10 14.27 8.29
N THR A 57 17.52 13.26 7.64
CA THR A 57 16.77 13.48 6.40
C THR A 57 15.53 14.31 6.78
N PRO A 58 15.20 15.41 6.08
CA PRO A 58 13.97 16.14 6.37
C PRO A 58 12.80 15.18 6.23
N GLN A 59 12.04 15.01 7.31
CA GLN A 59 10.79 14.27 7.28
C GLN A 59 9.90 14.96 6.23
N PRO A 60 9.40 14.25 5.19
CA PRO A 60 8.62 14.87 4.13
C PRO A 60 7.43 15.63 4.70
N GLY A 61 7.16 16.81 4.15
CA GLY A 61 6.05 17.65 4.62
C GLY A 61 4.69 16.99 4.31
N ILE A 62 3.64 17.40 5.04
CA ILE A 62 2.25 16.94 4.79
C ILE A 62 1.85 17.16 3.33
N ALA A 63 2.28 18.27 2.71
CA ALA A 63 2.03 18.56 1.31
C ALA A 63 2.71 17.55 0.36
N ASP A 64 3.95 17.14 0.66
CA ASP A 64 4.68 16.15 -0.15
C ASP A 64 4.01 14.78 -0.07
N ILE A 65 3.51 14.40 1.11
CA ILE A 65 2.80 13.13 1.30
C ILE A 65 1.44 13.15 0.59
N SER A 66 0.75 14.29 0.62
CA SER A 66 -0.54 14.46 -0.08
C SER A 66 -0.39 14.35 -1.60
N SER A 67 0.62 14.99 -2.19
CA SER A 67 0.91 14.89 -3.64
C SER A 67 1.21 13.45 -4.04
N ARG A 68 2.12 12.80 -3.31
CA ARG A 68 2.52 11.40 -3.60
C ARG A 68 1.37 10.41 -3.43
N TYR A 69 0.50 10.65 -2.46
CA TYR A 69 -0.71 9.84 -2.30
C TYR A 69 -1.60 9.92 -3.55
N GLN A 70 -1.86 11.13 -4.05
CA GLN A 70 -2.68 11.33 -5.24
C GLN A 70 -2.05 10.72 -6.49
N GLU A 71 -0.73 10.84 -6.65
CA GLU A 71 0.02 10.22 -7.73
C GLU A 71 -0.15 8.69 -7.72
N LEU A 72 -0.01 8.05 -6.57
CA LEU A 72 -0.14 6.59 -6.43
C LEU A 72 -1.59 6.11 -6.68
N VAL A 73 -2.59 6.83 -6.18
CA VAL A 73 -4.00 6.51 -6.45
C VAL A 73 -4.31 6.65 -7.94
N THR A 74 -3.84 7.72 -8.59
CA THR A 74 -4.06 7.96 -10.02
C THR A 74 -3.32 6.94 -10.90
N ALA A 75 -2.16 6.47 -10.45
CA ALA A 75 -1.41 5.40 -11.09
C ALA A 75 -2.03 4.00 -10.91
N GLY A 76 -3.12 3.88 -10.14
CA GLY A 76 -3.77 2.61 -9.87
C GLY A 76 -3.02 1.73 -8.86
N ASP A 77 -2.20 2.34 -7.99
CA ASP A 77 -1.52 1.66 -6.87
C ASP A 77 -1.99 2.21 -5.49
N PRO A 78 -3.25 1.95 -5.13
CA PRO A 78 -3.84 2.43 -3.88
C PRO A 78 -3.27 1.73 -2.65
N ALA A 79 -2.73 0.52 -2.79
CA ALA A 79 -2.12 -0.20 -1.68
C ALA A 79 -0.81 0.47 -1.23
N SER A 80 0.03 0.88 -2.18
CA SER A 80 1.22 1.69 -1.88
C SER A 80 0.85 3.07 -1.35
N ALA A 81 -0.22 3.67 -1.87
CA ALA A 81 -0.74 4.95 -1.36
C ALA A 81 -1.16 4.85 0.12
N ALA A 82 -1.91 3.81 0.47
CA ALA A 82 -2.32 3.55 1.85
C ALA A 82 -1.12 3.27 2.77
N ARG A 83 -0.12 2.53 2.27
CA ARG A 83 1.14 2.25 3.00
C ARG A 83 1.93 3.52 3.28
N LEU A 84 1.99 4.44 2.32
CA LEU A 84 2.63 5.75 2.50
C LEU A 84 1.99 6.51 3.66
N LEU A 85 0.66 6.58 3.71
CA LEU A 85 -0.07 7.28 4.78
C LEU A 85 0.16 6.63 6.15
N LEU A 86 0.21 5.29 6.23
CA LEU A 86 0.49 4.57 7.47
C LEU A 86 1.88 4.90 8.02
N HIS A 87 2.92 4.89 7.18
CA HIS A 87 4.28 5.24 7.61
C HIS A 87 4.35 6.71 8.05
N ALA A 88 3.66 7.60 7.34
CA ALA A 88 3.55 9.00 7.73
C ALA A 88 2.93 9.18 9.12
N LEU A 89 1.88 8.42 9.45
CA LEU A 89 1.28 8.44 10.79
C LEU A 89 2.24 7.89 11.84
N ILE A 90 2.90 6.78 11.55
CA ILE A 90 3.88 6.19 12.46
C ILE A 90 5.01 7.19 12.77
N ASP A 91 5.60 7.80 11.75
CA ASP A 91 6.70 8.75 11.93
C ASP A 91 6.28 9.98 12.73
N ARG A 92 5.01 10.39 12.60
CA ARG A 92 4.49 11.60 13.22
C ARG A 92 3.99 11.38 14.64
N LEU A 93 3.33 10.26 14.91
CA LEU A 93 2.75 9.95 16.21
C LEU A 93 3.78 9.27 17.15
N PHE A 94 4.73 8.52 16.59
CA PHE A 94 5.66 7.67 17.34
C PHE A 94 7.13 7.98 17.03
N SER A 95 7.47 9.24 16.74
CA SER A 95 8.85 9.71 16.61
C SER A 95 9.76 9.17 17.74
N PRO A 96 11.06 8.95 17.47
CA PRO A 96 11.85 7.81 17.95
C PRO A 96 12.26 7.88 19.44
N GLU A 97 11.30 7.89 20.36
CA GLU A 97 11.54 7.55 21.76
C GLU A 97 11.55 6.02 21.93
N LYS A 98 12.71 5.47 21.52
CA LYS A 98 13.42 4.31 22.09
C LYS A 98 12.58 3.28 22.85
N THR A 99 12.20 2.20 22.16
CA THR A 99 12.52 0.79 22.53
C THR A 99 11.90 -0.22 21.57
N MET A 100 10.88 0.18 20.80
CA MET A 100 10.17 -0.69 19.87
C MET A 100 10.30 -0.13 18.45
N ASN A 101 10.50 -1.00 17.45
CA ASN A 101 10.48 -0.60 16.04
C ASN A 101 9.03 -0.26 15.66
N PRO A 102 8.66 1.02 15.45
CA PRO A 102 7.26 1.39 15.30
C PRO A 102 6.69 0.94 13.94
N TYR A 103 7.56 0.59 12.98
CA TYR A 103 7.15 0.01 11.69
C TYR A 103 6.80 -1.48 11.76
N SER A 104 7.03 -2.15 12.89
CA SER A 104 6.50 -3.51 13.09
C SER A 104 5.04 -3.50 13.56
N LEU A 105 4.49 -2.34 13.93
CA LEU A 105 3.11 -2.23 14.36
C LEU A 105 2.17 -2.38 13.17
N THR A 106 1.20 -3.27 13.33
CA THR A 106 0.03 -3.31 12.47
C THR A 106 -0.84 -2.07 12.68
N PRO A 107 -1.66 -1.68 11.69
CA PRO A 107 -2.61 -0.57 11.85
C PRO A 107 -3.54 -0.71 13.06
N ARG A 108 -3.90 -1.95 13.43
CA ARG A 108 -4.73 -2.22 14.62
C ARG A 108 -3.96 -1.98 15.90
N GLU A 109 -2.72 -2.43 15.98
CA GLU A 109 -1.86 -2.17 17.14
C GLU A 109 -1.60 -0.67 17.28
N LEU A 110 -1.36 0.04 16.16
CA LEU A 110 -1.25 1.50 16.14
C LEU A 110 -2.49 2.18 16.74
N ALA A 111 -3.68 1.74 16.34
CA ALA A 111 -4.94 2.27 16.87
C ALA A 111 -5.14 1.92 18.36
N ALA A 112 -4.76 0.71 18.78
CA ALA A 112 -4.83 0.31 20.18
C ALA A 112 -3.92 1.16 21.08
N HIS A 113 -2.74 1.57 20.58
CA HIS A 113 -1.85 2.48 21.30
C HIS A 113 -2.42 3.90 21.46
N ALA A 114 -3.39 4.29 20.63
CA ALA A 114 -4.03 5.60 20.69
C ALA A 114 -5.33 5.62 21.50
N ALA A 115 -5.64 4.56 22.25
CA ALA A 115 -6.86 4.51 23.05
C ALA A 115 -6.90 5.66 24.08
N GLY A 116 -8.00 6.43 24.08
CA GLY A 116 -8.19 7.61 24.92
C GLY A 116 -7.57 8.91 24.38
N GLU A 117 -6.92 8.88 23.22
CA GLU A 117 -6.42 10.08 22.55
C GLU A 117 -7.52 10.76 21.71
N PRO A 118 -7.48 12.09 21.51
CA PRO A 118 -8.53 12.81 20.76
C PRO A 118 -8.64 12.39 19.29
N TYR A 119 -7.60 11.74 18.75
CA TYR A 119 -7.56 11.20 17.39
C TYR A 119 -7.90 9.71 17.29
N GLU A 120 -8.37 9.06 18.38
CA GLU A 120 -8.69 7.63 18.40
C GLU A 120 -9.72 7.25 17.32
N ALA A 121 -10.86 7.95 17.25
CA ALA A 121 -11.93 7.64 16.31
C ALA A 121 -11.51 7.81 14.83
N PRO A 122 -10.81 8.91 14.45
CA PRO A 122 -10.18 9.04 13.15
C PRO A 122 -9.17 7.92 12.84
N LEU A 123 -8.32 7.55 13.81
CA LEU A 123 -7.32 6.50 13.60
C LEU A 123 -7.95 5.12 13.39
N ASN A 124 -9.03 4.80 14.12
CA ASN A 124 -9.83 3.59 13.89
C ASN A 124 -10.50 3.58 12.50
N SER A 125 -10.90 4.75 12.00
CA SER A 125 -11.47 4.89 10.66
C SER A 125 -10.40 4.72 9.57
N PHE A 126 -9.22 5.30 9.78
CA PHE A 126 -8.04 5.08 8.93
C PHE A 126 -7.67 3.60 8.87
N THR A 127 -7.58 2.92 10.01
CA THR A 127 -7.23 1.49 10.08
C THR A 127 -8.20 0.62 9.29
N ARG A 128 -9.51 0.88 9.39
CA ARG A 128 -10.53 0.16 8.61
C ARG A 128 -10.35 0.38 7.11
N GLY A 129 -10.21 1.63 6.67
CA GLY A 129 -9.99 1.97 5.26
C GLY A 129 -8.71 1.34 4.71
N TYR A 130 -7.62 1.36 5.50
CA TYR A 130 -6.35 0.78 5.12
C TYR A 130 -6.46 -0.73 4.89
N GLU A 131 -7.11 -1.45 5.82
CA GLU A 131 -7.31 -2.89 5.69
C GLU A 131 -8.21 -3.23 4.51
N GLN A 132 -9.26 -2.45 4.28
CA GLN A 132 -10.16 -2.64 3.15
C GLN A 132 -9.41 -2.54 1.82
N ILE A 133 -8.62 -1.49 1.63
CA ILE A 133 -7.80 -1.29 0.43
C ILE A 133 -6.78 -2.43 0.27
N ARG A 134 -6.17 -2.88 1.37
CA ARG A 134 -5.11 -3.91 1.35
C ARG A 134 -5.62 -5.32 1.08
N TYR A 135 -6.83 -5.66 1.56
CA TYR A 135 -7.37 -7.02 1.46
C TYR A 135 -8.44 -7.18 0.39
N GLN A 136 -9.17 -6.11 0.06
CA GLN A 136 -10.30 -6.15 -0.87
C GLN A 136 -10.04 -5.37 -2.16
N GLY A 137 -8.93 -4.61 -2.23
CA GLY A 137 -8.67 -3.67 -3.32
C GLY A 137 -9.45 -2.37 -3.15
N LEU A 138 -9.31 -1.45 -4.09
CA LEU A 138 -9.91 -0.12 -3.99
C LEU A 138 -11.35 -0.12 -4.52
N ALA A 139 -12.33 0.07 -3.65
CA ALA A 139 -13.67 0.49 -4.11
C ALA A 139 -13.71 2.00 -4.35
N VAL A 140 -14.60 2.44 -5.25
CA VAL A 140 -14.79 3.87 -5.57
C VAL A 140 -15.17 4.64 -4.28
N GLY A 141 -14.36 5.64 -3.91
CA GLY A 141 -14.56 6.48 -2.70
C GLY A 141 -13.79 6.04 -1.44
N GLU A 142 -13.15 4.87 -1.45
CA GLU A 142 -12.34 4.40 -0.30
C GLU A 142 -11.04 5.18 -0.14
N SER A 143 -10.42 5.61 -1.25
CA SER A 143 -9.26 6.50 -1.22
C SER A 143 -9.56 7.81 -0.48
N ASP A 144 -10.66 8.46 -0.84
CA ASP A 144 -10.99 9.77 -0.30
C ASP A 144 -11.30 9.70 1.21
N SER A 145 -11.99 8.64 1.64
CA SER A 145 -12.28 8.40 3.05
C SER A 145 -11.04 8.03 3.87
N LEU A 146 -10.11 7.25 3.30
CA LEU A 146 -8.83 6.96 3.94
C LEU A 146 -8.01 8.24 4.15
N PHE A 147 -7.92 9.07 3.10
CA PHE A 147 -7.15 10.31 3.13
C PHE A 147 -7.77 11.34 4.10
N ALA A 148 -9.10 11.45 4.13
CA ALA A 148 -9.80 12.29 5.09
C ALA A 148 -9.51 11.86 6.54
N ALA A 149 -9.64 10.56 6.85
CA ALA A 149 -9.34 10.04 8.18
C ALA A 149 -7.88 10.29 8.59
N TRP A 150 -6.94 10.14 7.66
CA TRP A 150 -5.53 10.46 7.87
C TRP A 150 -5.32 11.94 8.25
N ASN A 151 -5.94 12.86 7.51
CA ASN A 151 -5.83 14.29 7.77
C ASN A 151 -6.45 14.69 9.12
N ASP A 152 -7.58 14.07 9.50
CA ASP A 152 -8.22 14.30 10.80
C ASP A 152 -7.32 13.85 11.95
N VAL A 153 -6.65 12.70 11.83
CA VAL A 153 -5.65 12.25 12.83
C VAL A 153 -4.55 13.30 13.01
N LEU A 154 -3.98 13.80 11.91
CA LEU A 154 -2.91 14.79 11.96
C LEU A 154 -3.36 16.14 12.56
N THR A 155 -4.57 16.58 12.23
CA THR A 155 -5.15 17.82 12.74
C THR A 155 -5.34 17.75 14.25
N LEU A 156 -5.92 16.65 14.74
CA LEU A 156 -6.18 16.44 16.16
C LEU A 156 -4.90 16.17 16.95
N ALA A 157 -3.95 15.41 16.40
CA ALA A 157 -2.65 15.19 17.03
C ALA A 157 -1.82 16.49 17.10
N GLY A 158 -1.87 17.35 16.06
CA GLY A 158 -1.18 18.63 16.01
C GLY A 158 -1.76 19.72 16.91
N SER A 159 -3.02 19.60 17.33
CA SER A 159 -3.66 20.51 18.30
C SER A 159 -3.07 20.40 19.72
N ARG A 160 -2.16 19.45 19.95
CA ARG A 160 -1.48 19.18 21.23
C ARG A 160 -0.23 20.04 21.47
N SER A 161 0.06 21.07 20.67
CA SER A 161 1.14 22.03 20.95
C SER A 161 0.69 23.11 21.94
N PRO A 162 1.16 23.10 23.21
CA PRO A 162 1.08 24.26 24.11
C PRO A 162 1.96 25.43 23.64
#